data_AF-A0A7X4E5N5-F1
#
_entry.id   AF-A0A7X4E5N5-F1
#
_cell.length_a   1.000
_cell.length_b   1.000
_cell.length_c   1.000
_cell.angle_alpha   90.00
_cell.angle_beta   90.00
_cell.angle_gamma   90.00
#
_symmetry.space_group_name_H-M   'P 1'
#
loop_
_entity.id
_entity.type
_entity.pdbx_description
1 polymer ?
#
loop_
_entity_poly.entity_id
_entity_poly.type
_entity_poly.pdbx_seq_one_letter_code
_entity_poly.pdbx_strand_id
1 'polypeptide(L)'
;MWPTASVDDDAMPVDTLMAHAAPDVCFLHCLPAHRGEEVADRVMDSPASVAFDQAEKRLHTQEVLRVMLFEGQVLDAGSPLPLQ
;
A
#
# COMPACT_ATOMS: atom_id res chain seq x y z
N MET A 1 -11.89 18.80 5.98
CA MET A 1 -12.70 17.58 6.17
C MET A 1 -13.09 17.13 4.78
N TRP A 2 -12.31 16.24 4.17
CA TRP A 2 -12.56 15.77 2.81
C TRP A 2 -13.90 15.01 2.80
N PRO A 3 -14.78 15.20 1.79
CA PRO A 3 -15.99 14.43 1.69
C PRO A 3 -15.58 12.98 1.44
N THR A 4 -15.97 12.07 2.33
CA THR A 4 -15.75 10.63 2.12
C THR A 4 -16.33 10.29 0.76
N ALA A 5 -15.45 9.98 -0.19
CA ALA A 5 -15.85 9.29 -1.38
C ALA A 5 -16.31 7.93 -0.88
N SER A 6 -17.62 7.80 -0.63
CA SER A 6 -18.28 6.52 -0.60
C SER A 6 -17.79 5.79 -1.85
N VAL A 7 -17.14 4.64 -1.65
CA VAL A 7 -17.06 3.58 -2.66
C VAL A 7 -18.35 3.65 -3.45
N ASP A 8 -18.28 3.92 -4.77
CA ASP A 8 -19.47 4.08 -5.61
C ASP A 8 -20.48 2.99 -5.21
N ASP A 9 -21.73 3.35 -4.86
CA ASP A 9 -22.72 2.40 -4.28
C ASP A 9 -22.95 1.14 -5.15
N ASP A 10 -22.47 1.15 -6.40
CA ASP A 10 -22.51 0.05 -7.38
C ASP A 10 -21.22 -0.80 -7.44
N ALA A 11 -20.14 -0.44 -6.74
CA ALA A 11 -18.87 -1.16 -6.76
C ALA A 11 -18.91 -2.36 -5.82
N MET A 12 -18.41 -3.52 -6.30
CA MET A 12 -18.32 -4.71 -5.47
C MET A 12 -17.44 -4.47 -4.23
N PRO A 13 -17.88 -4.91 -3.04
CA PRO A 13 -17.07 -4.84 -1.84
C PRO A 13 -15.69 -5.50 -2.04
N VAL A 14 -14.63 -4.89 -1.51
CA VAL A 14 -13.23 -5.36 -1.65
C VAL A 14 -13.09 -6.83 -1.31
N ASP A 15 -13.82 -7.27 -0.29
CA ASP A 15 -13.82 -8.62 0.20
C ASP A 15 -14.47 -9.64 -0.75
N THR A 16 -15.38 -9.18 -1.62
CA THR A 16 -15.90 -9.97 -2.73
C THR A 16 -14.96 -9.93 -3.93
N LEU A 17 -14.32 -8.78 -4.20
CA LEU A 17 -13.27 -8.67 -5.23
C LEU A 17 -12.10 -9.62 -4.97
N MET A 18 -11.66 -9.72 -3.71
CA MET A 18 -10.59 -10.64 -3.31
C MET A 18 -10.95 -12.12 -3.54
N ALA A 19 -12.24 -12.48 -3.56
CA ALA A 19 -12.67 -13.85 -3.87
C ALA A 19 -12.57 -14.19 -5.37
N HIS A 20 -12.56 -13.17 -6.24
CA HIS A 20 -12.40 -13.31 -7.68
C HIS A 20 -10.96 -13.07 -8.16
N ALA A 21 -10.07 -12.69 -7.25
CA ALA A 21 -8.69 -12.38 -7.57
C ALA A 21 -7.85 -13.65 -7.82
N ALA A 22 -6.67 -13.45 -8.39
CA ALA A 22 -5.70 -14.53 -8.57
C ALA A 22 -5.27 -15.12 -7.21
N PRO A 23 -4.86 -16.40 -7.15
CA PRO A 23 -4.49 -17.05 -5.88
C PRO A 23 -3.33 -16.38 -5.12
N ASP A 24 -2.50 -15.63 -5.83
CA ASP A 24 -1.29 -14.94 -5.34
C ASP A 24 -1.48 -13.42 -5.21
N VAL A 25 -2.73 -12.93 -5.20
CA VAL A 25 -3.02 -11.50 -5.05
C VAL A 25 -2.55 -10.97 -3.69
N CYS A 26 -2.07 -9.73 -3.70
CA CYS A 26 -1.85 -8.96 -2.48
C CYS A 26 -2.84 -7.80 -2.40
N PHE A 27 -3.35 -7.53 -1.21
CA PHE A 27 -4.15 -6.34 -0.89
C PHE A 27 -3.24 -5.20 -0.44
N LEU A 28 -3.41 -4.03 -1.05
CA LEU A 28 -2.68 -2.79 -0.75
C LEU A 28 -3.66 -1.71 -0.28
N HIS A 29 -3.26 -0.91 0.71
CA HIS A 29 -4.02 0.25 1.15
C HIS A 29 -3.13 1.34 1.72
N CYS A 30 -3.31 2.56 1.19
CA CYS A 30 -2.68 3.75 1.72
C CYS A 30 -3.36 4.15 3.04
N LEU A 31 -2.70 3.95 4.18
CA LEU A 31 -3.22 4.36 5.50
C LEU A 31 -3.36 5.91 5.62
N PRO A 32 -4.28 6.42 6.47
CA PRO A 32 -5.19 5.69 7.36
C PRO A 32 -6.35 5.02 6.61
N ALA A 33 -6.90 3.96 7.19
CA ALA A 33 -8.02 3.22 6.60
C ALA A 33 -9.30 3.30 7.46
N HIS A 34 -10.45 3.52 6.83
CA HIS A 34 -11.79 3.44 7.43
C HIS A 34 -12.34 2.02 7.33
N ARG A 35 -12.05 1.22 8.35
CA ARG A 35 -12.52 -0.15 8.48
C ARG A 35 -14.05 -0.22 8.50
N GLY A 36 -14.61 -1.16 7.73
CA GLY A 36 -16.05 -1.35 7.59
C GLY A 36 -16.73 -0.43 6.57
N GLU A 37 -16.02 0.58 6.04
CA GLU A 37 -16.50 1.44 4.96
C GLU A 37 -15.77 1.11 3.65
N GLU A 38 -14.49 1.46 3.56
CA GLU A 38 -13.69 1.26 2.34
C GLU A 38 -13.03 -0.13 2.26
N VAL A 39 -12.84 -0.78 3.40
CA VAL A 39 -12.27 -2.13 3.50
C VAL A 39 -12.80 -2.87 4.72
N ALA A 40 -13.17 -4.14 4.55
CA ALA A 40 -13.56 -5.00 5.66
C ALA A 40 -12.34 -5.41 6.51
N ASP A 41 -12.51 -5.53 7.83
CA ASP A 41 -11.42 -5.95 8.74
C ASP A 41 -10.76 -7.25 8.31
N ARG A 42 -11.58 -8.21 7.86
CA ARG A 42 -11.13 -9.52 7.38
C ARG A 42 -10.19 -9.45 6.17
N VAL A 43 -10.24 -8.38 5.38
CA VAL A 43 -9.31 -8.17 4.25
C VAL A 43 -8.05 -7.48 4.76
N MET A 44 -8.21 -6.41 5.55
CA MET A 44 -7.08 -5.64 6.08
C MET A 44 -6.14 -6.48 6.94
N ASP A 45 -6.67 -7.44 7.70
CA ASP A 45 -5.90 -8.30 8.60
C ASP A 45 -5.65 -9.70 7.99
N SER A 46 -5.93 -9.89 6.70
CA SER A 46 -5.70 -11.15 6.00
C SER A 46 -4.21 -11.39 5.71
N PRO A 47 -3.78 -12.65 5.49
CA PRO A 47 -2.42 -12.94 5.02
C PRO A 47 -2.08 -12.34 3.64
N ALA A 48 -3.10 -11.97 2.84
CA ALA A 48 -2.90 -11.30 1.57
C ALA A 48 -2.66 -9.79 1.73
N SER A 49 -2.93 -9.22 2.91
CA SER A 49 -2.73 -7.79 3.17
C SER A 49 -1.26 -7.47 3.42
N VAL A 50 -0.73 -6.58 2.60
CA VAL A 50 0.63 -6.04 2.74
C VAL A 50 0.59 -4.53 3.02
N ALA A 51 -0.52 -4.02 3.57
CA ALA A 51 -0.72 -2.58 3.83
C ALA A 51 0.32 -2.01 4.81
N PHE A 52 0.74 -2.79 5.81
CA PHE A 52 1.79 -2.38 6.74
C PHE A 52 3.18 -2.42 6.11
N ASP A 53 3.51 -3.46 5.35
CA ASP A 53 4.76 -3.52 4.57
C ASP A 53 4.84 -2.36 3.56
N GLN A 54 3.70 -1.99 2.95
CA GLN A 54 3.59 -0.83 2.09
C GLN A 54 3.85 0.47 2.86
N ALA A 55 3.36 0.59 4.09
CA ALA A 55 3.61 1.74 4.95
C ALA A 55 5.08 1.87 5.33
N GLU A 56 5.74 0.77 5.70
CA GLU A 56 7.18 0.73 6.01
C GLU A 56 8.03 1.15 4.79
N LYS A 57 7.66 0.70 3.59
CA LYS A 57 8.34 1.06 2.34
C LYS A 57 8.29 2.56 2.02
N ARG A 58 7.43 3.36 2.67
CA ARG A 58 7.43 4.82 2.51
C ARG A 58 8.74 5.44 3.01
N LEU A 59 9.28 4.98 4.14
CA LEU A 59 10.55 5.50 4.67
C LEU A 59 11.69 5.22 3.69
N HIS A 60 11.85 3.96 3.30
CA HIS A 60 12.88 3.52 2.37
C HIS A 60 12.81 4.27 1.02
N THR A 61 11.60 4.45 0.48
CA THR A 61 11.40 5.21 -0.77
C THR A 61 11.83 6.67 -0.61
N GLN A 62 11.52 7.29 0.53
CA GLN A 62 11.89 8.68 0.81
C GLN A 62 13.40 8.85 1.01
N GLU A 63 14.08 7.89 1.64
CA GLU A 63 15.53 7.91 1.81
C GLU A 63 16.26 7.81 0.47
N VAL A 64 15.82 6.88 -0.39
CA VAL A 64 16.32 6.75 -1.75
C VAL A 64 16.10 8.04 -2.54
N LEU A 65 14.90 8.61 -2.47
CA LEU A 65 14.59 9.85 -3.17
C LEU A 65 15.47 11.03 -2.69
N ARG A 66 15.71 11.15 -1.37
CA ARG A 66 16.60 12.16 -0.79
C ARG A 66 18.00 12.06 -1.37
N VAL A 67 18.55 10.85 -1.41
CA VAL A 67 19.91 10.60 -1.90
C VAL A 67 20.02 10.85 -3.41
N MET A 68 19.04 10.40 -4.20
CA MET A 68 19.01 10.67 -5.64
C MET A 68 18.95 12.17 -5.95
N LEU A 69 18.12 12.93 -5.23
CA LEU A 69 17.90 14.35 -5.50
C LEU A 69 19.00 15.26 -4.95
N PHE A 70 19.48 15.01 -3.73
CA PHE A 70 20.40 15.93 -3.04
C PHE A 70 21.87 15.49 -3.11
N GLU A 71 22.15 14.20 -3.29
CA GLU A 71 23.52 13.66 -3.33
C GLU A 71 23.96 13.25 -4.74
N GLY A 72 23.05 13.31 -5.73
CA GLY A 72 23.35 13.05 -7.15
C GLY A 72 23.67 11.58 -7.46
N GLN A 73 23.29 10.65 -6.58
CA GLN A 73 23.52 9.23 -6.79
C GLN A 73 22.48 8.63 -7.74
N VAL A 74 22.93 7.86 -8.73
CA VAL A 74 22.06 7.00 -9.54
C VAL A 74 22.12 5.61 -8.93
N LEU A 75 21.03 5.20 -8.26
CA LEU A 75 20.92 3.86 -7.70
C LEU A 75 20.33 2.89 -8.73
N ASP A 76 20.93 1.72 -8.84
CA ASP A 76 20.41 0.58 -9.60
C ASP A 76 19.97 -0.55 -8.65
N ALA A 77 19.43 -1.64 -9.21
CA ALA A 77 18.93 -2.77 -8.44
C ALA A 77 20.01 -3.50 -7.59
N GLY A 78 21.31 -3.26 -7.86
CA GLY A 78 22.42 -3.82 -7.10
C GLY A 78 23.05 -2.84 -6.12
N SER A 79 22.61 -1.58 -6.12
CA SER A 79 23.15 -0.53 -5.27
C SER A 79 22.72 -0.77 -3.82
N PRO A 80 23.64 -0.73 -2.84
CA PRO A 80 23.28 -0.91 -1.44
C PRO A 80 22.31 0.20 -1.02
N LEU A 81 21.28 -0.16 -0.24
CA LEU A 81 20.36 0.83 0.31
C LEU A 81 21.16 1.83 1.16
N PRO A 82 20.97 3.14 0.95
CA PRO A 82 21.63 4.14 1.75
C PRO A 82 20.97 4.14 3.13
N LEU A 83 21.60 3.40 4.07
CA LEU A 83 21.23 3.16 5.47
C LEU A 83 20.38 1.89 5.69
N GLN A 84 21.08 0.79 5.98
CA GLN A 84 20.62 -0.30 6.85
C GLN A 84 21.72 -0.61 7.87
#